data_AF-H2ZDA4-F1
#
_entry.id   AF-H2ZDA4-F1
#
_cell.length_a   1.000
_cell.length_b   1.000
_cell.length_c   1.000
_cell.angle_alpha   90.00
_cell.angle_beta   90.00
_cell.angle_gamma   90.00
#
_symmetry.space_group_name_H-M   'P 1'
#
loop_
_entity.id
_entity.type
_entity.pdbx_description
1 polymer ?
#
loop_
_entity_poly.entity_id
_entity_poly.type
_entity_poly.pdbx_seq_one_letter_code
_entity_poly.pdbx_strand_id
1 'polypeptide(L)'
;MGWSPRISYILTGGGCSVPQAVHSWIEDDQLYMKGAVFNLDGSKSLLETMQTSLLVEDQHVLEVVDPESCCEFASITTSHRFIHPMLLKVAGHLGRDLALLLLGKGAREILDEARRQNMERVDDVI
;
A
#
# COMPACT_ATOMS: atom_id res chain seq x y z
N MET A 1 -7.17 -8.23 17.42
CA MET A 1 -5.92 -8.22 16.62
C MET A 1 -6.20 -7.41 15.37
N GLY A 2 -5.96 -6.10 15.45
CA GLY A 2 -6.34 -5.13 14.42
C GLY A 2 -5.28 -5.06 13.33
N TRP A 3 -5.69 -5.32 12.10
CA TRP A 3 -4.88 -5.07 10.91
C TRP A 3 -4.71 -3.55 10.74
N SER A 4 -3.47 -3.07 10.60
CA SER A 4 -3.19 -1.69 10.19
C SER A 4 -2.15 -1.69 9.07
N PRO A 5 -2.57 -1.58 7.78
CA PRO A 5 -1.65 -1.49 6.67
C PRO A 5 -1.21 -0.03 6.50
N ARG A 6 -0.15 0.38 7.21
CA ARG A 6 0.44 1.73 7.09
C ARG A 6 1.32 1.93 5.84
N ILE A 7 1.49 0.93 4.99
CA ILE A 7 2.25 1.08 3.72
C ILE A 7 1.50 1.96 2.71
N SER A 8 0.16 1.91 2.71
CA SER A 8 -0.67 2.80 1.89
C SER A 8 -0.68 4.26 2.40
N TYR A 9 -0.09 4.53 3.57
CA TYR A 9 -0.21 5.79 4.32
C TYR A 9 0.81 6.86 3.93
N ILE A 10 1.95 6.46 3.35
CA ILE A 10 3.09 7.38 3.12
C ILE A 10 3.05 8.04 1.74
N LEU A 11 2.40 7.43 0.75
CA LEU A 11 2.56 7.88 -0.63
C LEU A 11 1.43 8.78 -1.12
N THR A 12 0.19 8.58 -0.68
CA THR A 12 -0.93 9.45 -1.06
C THR A 12 -1.06 10.71 -0.19
N GLY A 13 -0.31 10.82 0.91
CA GLY A 13 -0.57 11.84 1.93
C GLY A 13 -1.93 11.67 2.62
N GLY A 14 -2.59 10.53 2.41
CA GLY A 14 -3.90 10.19 2.97
C GLY A 14 -3.76 9.69 4.40
N GLY A 15 -4.38 10.42 5.33
CA GLY A 15 -4.63 9.90 6.68
C GLY A 15 -5.85 8.97 6.70
N CYS A 16 -6.26 8.51 7.89
CA CYS A 16 -7.55 7.84 8.12
C CYS A 16 -8.79 8.65 7.64
N SER A 17 -8.59 9.89 7.21
CA SER A 17 -9.59 10.89 6.88
C SER A 17 -9.88 11.05 5.38
N VAL A 18 -9.28 10.24 4.50
CA VAL A 18 -9.57 10.30 3.06
C VAL A 18 -10.08 8.96 2.50
N PRO A 19 -10.96 8.95 1.49
CA PRO A 19 -11.58 7.72 0.98
C PRO A 19 -10.61 6.95 0.08
N GLN A 20 -9.93 5.98 0.68
CA GLN A 20 -9.02 5.07 -0.01
C GLN A 20 -9.32 3.61 0.37
N ALA A 21 -9.14 2.70 -0.57
CA ALA A 21 -9.36 1.27 -0.36
C ALA A 21 -8.26 0.44 -1.05
N VAL A 22 -7.94 -0.70 -0.46
CA VAL A 22 -6.99 -1.67 -1.01
C VAL A 22 -7.56 -3.08 -0.88
N HIS A 23 -7.37 -3.88 -1.92
CA HIS A 23 -7.62 -5.31 -1.91
C HIS A 23 -6.36 -6.02 -2.40
N SER A 24 -5.83 -6.95 -1.60
CA SER A 24 -4.62 -7.71 -1.91
C SER A 24 -4.93 -9.20 -1.84
N TRP A 25 -4.41 -9.97 -2.78
CA TRP A 25 -4.57 -11.43 -2.81
C TRP A 25 -3.33 -12.08 -3.43
N ILE A 26 -3.15 -13.36 -3.13
CA ILE A 26 -2.07 -14.18 -3.67
C ILE A 26 -2.72 -15.30 -4.49
N GLU A 27 -2.24 -15.48 -5.72
CA GLU A 27 -2.67 -16.53 -6.65
C GLU A 27 -1.47 -16.92 -7.50
N ASP A 28 -1.20 -18.21 -7.67
CA ASP A 28 -0.11 -18.75 -8.50
C ASP A 28 1.26 -18.06 -8.29
N ASP A 29 1.69 -17.94 -7.02
CA ASP A 29 2.94 -17.28 -6.61
C ASP A 29 3.08 -15.81 -7.07
N GLN A 30 1.96 -15.16 -7.40
CA GLN A 30 1.89 -13.73 -7.66
C GLN A 30 1.14 -13.04 -6.52
N LEU A 31 1.68 -11.93 -6.04
CA LEU A 31 0.97 -10.99 -5.19
C LEU A 31 0.29 -9.95 -6.08
N TYR A 32 -1.03 -9.84 -5.95
CA TYR A 32 -1.83 -8.82 -6.61
C TYR A 32 -2.27 -7.78 -5.60
N MET A 33 -2.30 -6.52 -6.03
CA MET A 33 -2.88 -5.42 -5.26
C MET A 33 -3.74 -4.54 -6.15
N LYS A 34 -4.98 -4.36 -5.74
CA LYS A 34 -5.91 -3.38 -6.30
C LYS A 34 -6.04 -2.22 -5.33
N GLY A 35 -5.78 -1.01 -5.81
CA GLY A 35 -5.88 0.23 -5.04
C GLY A 35 -6.96 1.12 -5.64
N ALA A 36 -7.68 1.83 -4.79
CA ALA A 36 -8.72 2.76 -5.20
C ALA A 36 -8.72 4.03 -4.35
N VAL A 37 -9.05 5.15 -4.98
CA VAL A 37 -9.33 6.43 -4.33
C VAL A 37 -10.69 6.96 -4.78
N PHE A 38 -11.37 7.66 -3.89
CA PHE A 38 -12.71 8.23 -4.15
C PHE A 38 -12.82 9.63 -3.57
N ASN A 39 -13.70 10.44 -4.14
CA ASN A 39 -14.24 11.60 -3.42
C ASN A 39 -15.33 11.14 -2.43
N LEU A 40 -15.84 12.04 -1.57
CA LEU A 40 -16.72 11.63 -0.46
C LEU A 40 -18.05 11.01 -0.91
N ASP A 41 -18.59 11.42 -2.06
CA ASP A 41 -19.84 10.88 -2.61
C ASP A 41 -19.62 9.70 -3.57
N GLY A 42 -18.36 9.36 -3.87
CA GLY A 42 -17.99 8.27 -4.78
C GLY A 42 -18.20 8.56 -6.27
N SER A 43 -18.63 9.77 -6.67
CA SER A 43 -18.83 10.14 -8.07
C SER A 43 -17.54 10.24 -8.88
N LYS A 44 -16.41 10.52 -8.22
CA LYS A 44 -15.07 10.48 -8.81
C LYS A 44 -14.28 9.35 -8.16
N SER A 45 -13.69 8.50 -9.00
CA SER A 45 -12.84 7.42 -8.54
C SER A 45 -11.72 7.10 -9.52
N LEU A 46 -10.63 6.56 -8.98
CA LEU A 46 -9.57 5.91 -9.75
C LEU A 46 -9.28 4.56 -9.11
N LEU A 47 -9.19 3.52 -9.94
CA LEU A 47 -8.94 2.16 -9.50
C LEU A 47 -7.87 1.56 -10.39
N GLU A 48 -6.83 1.02 -9.79
CA GLU A 48 -5.73 0.39 -10.51
C GLU A 48 -5.37 -0.93 -9.86
N THR A 49 -4.81 -1.84 -10.65
CA THR A 49 -4.31 -3.13 -10.17
C THR A 49 -2.90 -3.33 -10.67
N MET A 50 -2.01 -3.77 -9.79
CA MET A 50 -0.67 -4.21 -10.13
C MET A 50 -0.41 -5.58 -9.51
N GLN A 51 0.59 -6.28 -10.04
CA GLN A 51 1.04 -7.55 -9.51
C GLN A 51 2.56 -7.63 -9.48
N THR A 52 3.09 -8.55 -8.69
CA THR A 52 4.51 -8.90 -8.65
C THR A 52 4.71 -10.37 -8.29
N SER A 53 5.83 -10.94 -8.71
CA SER A 53 6.18 -12.33 -8.41
C SER A 53 6.68 -12.48 -6.97
N LEU A 54 6.22 -13.51 -6.28
CA LEU A 54 6.73 -13.95 -4.99
C LEU A 54 7.81 -15.03 -5.13
N LEU A 55 8.13 -15.46 -6.36
CA LEU A 55 9.24 -16.36 -6.61
C LEU A 55 10.55 -15.60 -6.40
N VAL A 56 11.31 -16.03 -5.39
CA VAL A 56 12.69 -15.60 -5.21
C VAL A 56 13.53 -16.44 -6.18
N GLU A 57 13.84 -15.90 -7.36
CA GLU A 57 14.76 -16.57 -8.28
C GLU A 57 16.11 -16.76 -7.59
N ASP A 58 16.61 -18.00 -7.63
CA ASP A 58 17.80 -18.49 -6.94
C ASP A 58 19.10 -17.74 -7.30
N GLN A 59 19.04 -16.84 -8.29
CA GLN A 59 20.18 -16.10 -8.81
C GLN A 59 20.63 -14.91 -7.95
N HIS A 60 19.85 -14.51 -6.93
CA HIS A 60 20.25 -13.49 -5.95
C HIS A 60 20.66 -14.06 -4.58
N VAL A 61 20.76 -15.39 -4.44
CA VAL A 61 21.00 -16.11 -3.17
C VAL A 61 22.49 -16.19 -2.79
N LEU A 62 23.29 -15.16 -3.13
CA LEU A 62 24.68 -15.06 -2.67
C LEU A 62 24.87 -14.20 -1.43
N GLU A 63 23.82 -13.53 -0.91
CA GLU A 63 23.88 -12.96 0.43
C GLU A 63 23.44 -14.03 1.44
N VAL A 64 24.41 -14.59 2.18
CA VAL A 64 24.12 -15.41 3.36
C VAL A 64 23.40 -14.52 4.36
N VAL A 65 22.08 -14.61 4.39
CA VAL A 65 21.25 -13.88 5.33
C VAL A 65 21.30 -14.61 6.68
N ASP A 66 21.75 -13.92 7.73
CA ASP A 66 21.70 -14.45 9.10
C ASP A 66 20.23 -14.78 9.47
N PRO A 67 19.89 -16.05 9.71
CA PRO A 67 18.52 -16.46 10.04
C PRO A 67 17.97 -15.85 11.33
N GLU A 68 18.86 -15.48 12.26
CA GLU A 68 18.51 -14.87 13.55
C GLU A 68 18.43 -13.34 13.47
N SER A 69 18.82 -12.76 12.33
CA SER A 69 18.65 -11.34 12.07
C SER A 69 17.19 -11.01 11.72
N CYS A 70 16.82 -9.78 12.03
CA CYS A 70 15.49 -9.22 11.76
C CYS A 70 15.57 -8.21 10.63
N CYS A 71 14.48 -8.11 9.88
CA CYS A 71 14.23 -7.00 8.98
C CYS A 71 13.00 -6.22 9.43
N GLU A 72 13.01 -4.92 9.19
CA GLU A 72 11.86 -4.05 9.39
C GLU A 72 11.40 -3.53 8.03
N PHE A 73 10.11 -3.70 7.75
CA PHE A 73 9.48 -3.08 6.60
C PHE A 73 8.17 -2.46 7.02
N ALA A 74 8.07 -1.13 6.91
CA ALA A 74 6.90 -0.36 7.34
C ALA A 74 6.40 -0.72 8.75
N SER A 75 7.33 -0.75 9.70
CA SER A 75 7.09 -1.11 11.11
C SER A 75 6.63 -2.55 11.35
N ILE A 76 6.73 -3.42 10.34
CA ILE A 76 6.62 -4.87 10.51
C ILE A 76 8.03 -5.40 10.71
N THR A 77 8.32 -5.88 11.90
CA THR A 77 9.56 -6.59 12.20
C THR A 77 9.32 -8.09 12.10
N THR A 78 10.15 -8.79 11.33
CA THR A 78 10.12 -10.25 11.21
C THR A 78 11.53 -10.81 11.10
N SER A 79 11.72 -12.05 11.55
CA SER A 79 13.00 -12.74 11.42
C SER A 79 13.12 -13.43 10.07
N HIS A 80 14.36 -13.51 9.60
CA HIS A 80 14.67 -14.13 8.31
C HIS A 80 14.42 -15.64 8.29
N ARG A 81 14.31 -16.27 9.46
CA ARG A 81 13.85 -17.66 9.62
C ARG A 81 12.47 -17.92 9.01
N PHE A 82 11.55 -16.95 9.05
CA PHE A 82 10.16 -17.17 8.62
C PHE A 82 9.82 -16.51 7.30
N ILE A 83 10.38 -15.32 7.04
CA ILE A 83 10.07 -14.54 5.84
C ILE A 83 11.38 -14.07 5.23
N HIS A 84 11.61 -14.44 3.97
CA HIS A 84 12.77 -13.97 3.24
C HIS A 84 12.66 -12.44 3.02
N PRO A 85 13.72 -11.64 3.33
CA PRO A 85 13.67 -10.17 3.26
C PRO A 85 13.21 -9.61 1.92
N MET A 86 13.55 -10.29 0.82
CA MET A 86 13.15 -9.88 -0.52
C MET A 86 11.63 -9.88 -0.69
N LEU A 87 10.90 -10.80 -0.06
CA LEU A 87 9.44 -10.86 -0.17
C LEU A 87 8.79 -9.60 0.45
N LEU A 88 9.31 -9.13 1.58
CA LEU A 88 8.84 -7.87 2.19
C LEU A 88 9.12 -6.67 1.29
N LYS A 89 10.34 -6.61 0.74
CA LYS A 89 10.74 -5.51 -0.17
C LYS A 89 9.85 -5.49 -1.42
N VAL A 90 9.64 -6.65 -2.04
CA VAL A 90 8.84 -6.80 -3.26
C VAL A 90 7.37 -6.45 -3.01
N ALA A 91 6.77 -6.97 -1.93
CA ALA A 91 5.40 -6.62 -1.55
C ALA A 91 5.25 -5.11 -1.25
N GLY A 92 6.23 -4.54 -0.55
CA GLY A 92 6.30 -3.12 -0.26
C GLY A 92 6.44 -2.23 -1.50
N HIS A 93 7.32 -2.61 -2.42
CA HIS A 93 7.50 -1.92 -3.70
C HIS A 93 6.24 -1.97 -4.55
N LEU A 94 5.54 -3.11 -4.61
CA LEU A 94 4.26 -3.20 -5.32
C LEU A 94 3.25 -2.17 -4.77
N GLY A 95 3.19 -2.02 -3.44
CA GLY A 95 2.31 -1.03 -2.81
C GLY A 95 2.72 0.39 -3.15
N ARG A 96 4.04 0.63 -3.21
CA ARG A 96 4.60 1.93 -3.59
C ARG A 96 4.27 2.31 -5.01
N ASP A 97 4.53 1.40 -5.93
CA ASP A 97 4.40 1.64 -7.36
C ASP A 97 2.93 1.80 -7.76
N LEU A 98 2.02 1.05 -7.12
CA LEU A 98 0.59 1.23 -7.28
C LEU A 98 0.11 2.62 -6.82
N ALA A 99 0.62 3.12 -5.69
CA ALA A 99 0.30 4.46 -5.22
C ALA A 99 0.84 5.54 -6.18
N LEU A 100 2.06 5.38 -6.70
CA LEU A 100 2.64 6.30 -7.69
C LEU A 100 1.85 6.30 -9.00
N LEU A 101 1.36 5.14 -9.45
CA LEU A 101 0.50 5.04 -10.62
C LEU A 101 -0.82 5.82 -10.41
N LEU A 102 -1.48 5.62 -9.28
CA LEU A 102 -2.71 6.35 -8.94
C LEU A 102 -2.47 7.87 -8.91
N LEU A 103 -1.37 8.31 -8.28
CA LEU A 103 -0.98 9.73 -8.26
C LEU A 103 -0.72 10.27 -9.67
N GLY A 104 -0.01 9.51 -10.51
CA GLY A 104 0.24 9.87 -11.92
C GLY A 104 -1.04 9.96 -12.76
N LYS A 105 -2.13 9.34 -12.31
CA LYS A 105 -3.47 9.37 -12.93
C LYS A 105 -4.39 10.43 -12.34
N GLY A 106 -3.93 11.27 -11.42
CA GLY A 106 -4.72 12.34 -10.82
C GLY A 106 -5.46 11.96 -9.53
N ALA A 107 -4.93 11.00 -8.77
CA ALA A 107 -5.49 10.66 -7.47
C ALA A 107 -5.41 11.80 -6.45
N ARG A 108 -4.42 12.71 -6.59
CA ARG A 108 -4.23 13.84 -5.67
C ARG A 108 -5.48 14.73 -5.64
N GLU A 109 -6.00 15.08 -6.81
CA GLU A 109 -7.12 16.00 -6.98
C GLU A 109 -8.40 15.44 -6.35
N ILE A 110 -8.60 14.12 -6.45
CA ILE A 110 -9.74 13.43 -5.84
C ILE A 110 -9.64 13.46 -4.31
N LEU A 111 -8.45 13.17 -3.76
CA LEU A 111 -8.23 13.11 -2.31
C LEU A 111 -8.24 14.50 -1.66
N ASP A 112 -7.68 15.51 -2.33
CA ASP A 112 -7.68 16.90 -1.84
C ASP A 112 -9.11 17.46 -1.79
N GLU A 113 -9.92 17.18 -2.82
CA GLU A 113 -11.34 17.53 -2.82
C GLU A 113 -12.10 16.83 -1.69
N ALA A 114 -11.85 15.53 -1.48
CA ALA A 114 -12.47 14.79 -0.39
C ALA A 114 -12.11 15.38 0.99
N ARG A 115 -10.85 15.79 1.16
CA ARG A 115 -10.37 16.42 2.40
C ARG A 115 -11.02 17.78 2.64
N ARG A 116 -11.14 18.62 1.61
CA ARG A 116 -11.79 19.93 1.68
C ARG A 116 -13.25 19.79 2.13
N GLN A 117 -14.01 18.92 1.48
CA GLN A 117 -15.40 18.65 1.84
C GLN A 117 -15.55 18.10 3.26
N ASN A 118 -14.57 17.33 3.75
CA ASN A 118 -14.59 16.80 5.10
C ASN A 118 -14.32 17.89 6.16
N MET A 119 -13.54 18.93 5.84
CA MET A 119 -13.32 20.07 6.74
C MET A 119 -14.56 20.98 6.80
N GLU A 120 -15.19 21.25 5.65
CA GLU A 120 -16.40 22.10 5.58
C GLU A 120 -17.58 21.52 6.37
N ARG A 121 -17.72 20.19 6.41
CA ARG A 121 -18.77 19.53 7.21
C ARG A 121 -18.60 19.69 8.72
N VAL A 122 -17.40 20.00 9.21
CA VAL A 122 -17.16 20.16 10.66
C VAL A 122 -17.66 21.53 11.13
N ASP A 123 -17.68 22.53 10.25
CA ASP A 123 -18.11 23.89 10.58
C ASP A 123 -19.65 24.02 10.67
N ASP A 124 -20.42 23.09 10.09
CA ASP A 124 -21.89 23.04 10.15
C ASP A 124 -22.46 22.37 11.42
N VAL A 125 -21.60 21.87 12.32
CA VAL A 125 -22.00 21.06 13.50
C VAL A 125 -21.72 21.79 14.83
N ILE A 126 -21.37 23.09 14.81
CA ILE A 126 -21.15 23.92 16.00
C ILE A 126 -22.24 24.97 16.17
#